data_AF-A0A931ZA49-F1
#
_entry.id   AF-A0A931ZA49-F1
#
_cell.length_a   1.000
_cell.length_b   1.000
_cell.length_c   1.000
_cell.angle_alpha   90.00
_cell.angle_beta   90.00
_cell.angle_gamma   90.00
#
_symmetry.space_group_name_H-M   'P 1'
#
loop_
_entity.id
_entity.type
_entity.pdbx_description
1 polymer ?
#
loop_
_entity_poly.entity_id
_entity_poly.type
_entity_poly.pdbx_seq_one_letter_code
_entity_poly.pdbx_strand_id
1 'polypeptide(L)'
;MQTESIFSTLLAAAAFLKHAVQGVASQAVRDSYEATKTYLRKKFAANPDATRALELATEKPESLIRKALLVEDSASSGLDRDSELARLIESLAALLPPMANTVNQNVRMNGCRNVVQVAGRDLIRTEKVIRRNTITPDERHLTVEQRERIREVAGELADRLAGDEGEANFAAVHRMLQRRFQVASYLLIPRSRYEEALGFLRQQRAINRSHLRGRNPVAYQNDFYRAIFAGARELGWGGQQVYRFATEKLNLKTAVASLKELGPVQLKALDGFIQREVRTVRASRDLAGAAKPD
;
A
#
# COMPACT_ATOMS: atom_id res chain seq x y z
N MET A 1 -34.95 37.05 22.99
CA MET A 1 -33.99 36.40 22.08
C MET A 1 -32.60 36.52 22.70
N GLN A 2 -31.74 35.49 22.67
CA GLN A 2 -30.41 35.60 23.29
C GLN A 2 -29.49 36.54 22.49
N THR A 3 -28.75 37.43 23.17
CA THR A 3 -27.82 38.40 22.56
C THR A 3 -26.80 37.74 21.63
N GLU A 4 -26.30 36.57 21.99
CA GLU A 4 -25.37 35.79 21.15
C GLU A 4 -26.00 35.34 19.83
N SER A 5 -27.31 35.04 19.83
CA SER A 5 -28.06 34.65 18.63
C SER A 5 -28.31 35.85 17.70
N ILE A 6 -28.46 37.05 18.26
CA ILE A 6 -28.58 38.30 17.50
C ILE A 6 -27.29 38.51 16.70
N PHE A 7 -26.15 38.46 17.39
CA PHE A 7 -24.86 38.71 16.75
C PHE A 7 -24.42 37.56 15.84
N SER A 8 -24.78 36.31 16.13
CA SER A 8 -24.48 35.20 15.20
C SER A 8 -25.16 35.40 13.85
N THR A 9 -26.44 35.79 13.84
CA THR A 9 -27.20 36.01 12.61
C THR A 9 -26.65 37.21 11.84
N LEU A 10 -26.36 38.31 12.54
CA LEU A 10 -25.76 39.50 11.94
C LEU A 10 -24.40 39.22 11.29
N LEU A 11 -23.52 38.49 12.01
CA LEU A 11 -22.17 38.17 11.52
C LEU A 11 -22.21 37.12 10.40
N ALA A 12 -23.16 36.17 10.44
CA ALA A 12 -23.39 35.25 9.34
C ALA A 12 -23.82 35.98 8.06
N ALA A 13 -24.68 37.00 8.17
CA ALA A 13 -25.02 37.86 7.04
C ALA A 13 -23.81 38.65 6.51
N ALA A 14 -22.99 39.23 7.40
CA ALA A 14 -21.77 39.93 7.00
C ALA A 14 -20.77 39.01 6.26
N ALA A 15 -20.61 37.77 6.74
CA ALA A 15 -19.77 36.76 6.07
C ALA A 15 -20.34 36.37 4.70
N PHE A 16 -21.65 36.11 4.62
CA PHE A 16 -22.32 35.79 3.37
C PHE A 16 -22.13 36.89 2.31
N LEU A 17 -22.34 38.16 2.70
CA LEU A 17 -22.16 39.31 1.80
C LEU A 17 -20.71 39.51 1.34
N LYS A 18 -19.71 39.08 2.13
CA LYS A 18 -18.29 39.15 1.77
C LYS A 18 -17.88 38.12 0.70
N HIS A 19 -18.63 37.01 0.60
CA HIS A 19 -18.32 35.89 -0.28
C HIS A 19 -19.30 35.68 -1.44
N ALA A 20 -20.44 36.39 -1.46
CA ALA A 20 -21.48 36.22 -2.48
C ALA A 20 -21.17 36.90 -3.82
N VAL A 21 -21.53 36.23 -4.92
CA VAL A 21 -21.51 36.75 -6.30
C VAL A 21 -22.83 37.50 -6.59
N GLN A 22 -22.78 38.59 -7.35
CA GLN A 22 -23.88 39.55 -7.57
C GLN A 22 -25.19 38.87 -8.05
N GLY A 23 -26.30 39.10 -7.33
CA GLY A 23 -27.64 38.62 -7.66
C GLY A 23 -28.73 39.27 -6.79
N VAL A 24 -30.01 39.18 -7.19
CA VAL A 24 -31.15 39.85 -6.53
C VAL A 24 -31.33 39.42 -5.07
N ALA A 25 -31.06 38.15 -4.75
CA ALA A 25 -31.09 37.63 -3.38
C ALA A 25 -30.03 38.30 -2.47
N SER A 26 -28.86 38.63 -3.03
CA SER A 26 -27.78 39.32 -2.30
C SER A 26 -28.13 40.77 -1.97
N GLN A 27 -29.00 41.42 -2.77
CA GLN A 27 -29.45 42.78 -2.49
C GLN A 27 -30.43 42.82 -1.31
N ALA A 28 -31.40 41.90 -1.26
CA ALA A 28 -32.35 41.83 -0.14
C ALA A 28 -31.64 41.53 1.21
N VAL A 29 -30.65 40.64 1.21
CA VAL A 29 -29.81 40.37 2.39
C VAL A 29 -29.00 41.60 2.78
N ARG A 30 -28.44 42.34 1.81
CA ARG A 30 -27.68 43.57 2.06
C ARG A 30 -28.53 44.65 2.70
N ASP A 31 -29.74 44.88 2.18
CA ASP A 31 -30.65 45.90 2.69
C ASP A 31 -31.10 45.58 4.12
N SER A 32 -31.44 44.33 4.40
CA SER A 32 -31.81 43.88 5.76
C SER A 32 -30.63 43.93 6.75
N TYR A 33 -29.43 43.57 6.29
CA TYR A 33 -28.20 43.66 7.08
C TYR A 33 -27.86 45.12 7.43
N GLU A 34 -27.89 46.05 6.47
CA GLU A 34 -27.58 47.46 6.71
C GLU A 34 -28.63 48.13 7.61
N ALA A 35 -29.91 47.77 7.46
CA ALA A 35 -30.97 48.23 8.36
C ALA A 35 -30.72 47.77 9.81
N THR A 36 -30.36 46.49 9.99
CA THR A 36 -30.04 45.92 11.30
C THR A 36 -28.78 46.53 11.91
N LYS A 37 -27.71 46.71 11.11
CA LYS A 37 -26.45 47.34 11.53
C LYS A 37 -26.67 48.79 11.96
N THR A 38 -27.45 49.55 11.18
CA THR A 38 -27.79 50.94 11.51
C THR A 38 -28.61 51.04 12.80
N TYR A 39 -29.54 50.13 13.02
CA TYR A 39 -30.33 50.06 14.25
C TYR A 39 -29.45 49.80 15.47
N LEU A 40 -28.55 48.81 15.39
CA LEU A 40 -27.60 48.50 16.46
C LEU A 40 -26.64 49.65 16.74
N ARG A 41 -26.15 50.33 15.69
CA ARG A 41 -25.28 51.51 15.86
C ARG A 41 -25.99 52.67 16.58
N LYS A 42 -27.28 52.87 16.33
CA LYS A 42 -28.09 53.85 17.08
C LYS A 42 -28.27 53.45 18.54
N LYS A 43 -28.48 52.17 18.81
CA LYS A 43 -28.59 51.64 20.19
C LYS A 43 -27.27 51.74 20.96
N PHE A 44 -26.15 51.56 20.28
CA PHE A 44 -24.81 51.71 20.85
C PHE A 44 -24.30 53.15 20.86
N ALA A 45 -25.09 54.15 20.45
CA ALA A 45 -24.66 55.55 20.49
C ALA A 45 -24.28 56.03 21.90
N ALA A 46 -24.87 55.41 22.94
CA ALA A 46 -24.52 55.67 24.34
C ALA A 46 -23.29 54.87 24.84
N ASN A 47 -22.78 53.91 24.05
CA ASN A 47 -21.63 53.08 24.38
C ASN A 47 -20.62 53.04 23.20
N PRO A 48 -19.56 53.89 23.25
CA PRO A 48 -18.59 53.97 22.17
C PRO A 48 -17.79 52.67 21.98
N ASP A 49 -17.60 51.88 23.03
CA ASP A 49 -16.85 50.63 22.97
C ASP A 49 -17.66 49.54 22.25
N ALA A 50 -18.97 49.42 22.53
CA ALA A 50 -19.87 48.54 21.79
C ALA A 50 -19.96 48.90 20.30
N THR A 51 -19.92 50.20 19.97
CA THR A 51 -19.87 50.66 18.57
C THR A 51 -18.58 50.22 17.88
N ARG A 52 -17.44 50.33 18.56
CA ARG A 52 -16.14 49.89 18.04
C ARG A 52 -16.09 48.38 17.86
N ALA A 53 -16.58 47.62 18.85
CA ALA A 53 -16.66 46.16 18.78
C ALA A 53 -17.54 45.70 17.62
N LEU A 54 -18.65 46.39 17.35
CA LEU A 54 -19.53 46.09 16.22
C LEU A 54 -18.80 46.24 14.88
N GLU A 55 -18.10 47.36 14.67
CA GLU A 55 -17.36 47.57 13.43
C GLU A 55 -16.24 46.53 13.24
N LEU A 56 -15.46 46.25 14.29
CA LEU A 56 -14.40 45.23 14.26
C LEU A 56 -14.95 43.83 13.95
N ALA A 57 -16.08 43.46 14.54
CA ALA A 57 -16.74 42.18 14.28
C ALA A 57 -17.26 42.10 12.83
N THR A 58 -17.79 43.21 12.28
CA THR A 58 -18.25 43.23 10.88
C THR A 58 -17.12 43.15 9.85
N GLU A 59 -15.91 43.65 10.15
CA GLU A 59 -14.75 43.51 9.25
C GLU A 59 -14.26 42.05 9.11
N LYS A 60 -14.30 41.31 10.23
CA LYS A 60 -13.87 39.90 10.33
C LYS A 60 -14.96 39.07 11.02
N PRO A 61 -16.07 38.77 10.31
CA PRO A 61 -17.25 38.14 10.90
C PRO A 61 -17.01 36.71 11.39
N GLU A 62 -15.96 36.03 10.89
CA GLU A 62 -15.58 34.67 11.31
C GLU A 62 -14.77 34.65 12.62
N SER A 63 -14.34 35.81 13.14
CA SER A 63 -13.49 35.86 14.33
C SER A 63 -14.29 35.67 15.61
N LEU A 64 -14.11 34.51 16.25
CA LEU A 64 -14.73 34.19 17.54
C LEU A 64 -14.37 35.21 18.64
N ILE A 65 -13.13 35.70 18.64
CA ILE A 65 -12.63 36.69 19.62
C ILE A 65 -13.39 38.01 19.48
N ARG A 66 -13.60 38.49 18.26
CA ARG A 66 -14.32 39.75 18.01
C ARG A 66 -15.81 39.65 18.31
N LYS A 67 -16.40 38.46 18.10
CA LYS A 67 -17.79 38.17 18.51
C LYS A 67 -17.95 38.19 20.03
N ALA A 68 -17.02 37.54 20.75
CA ALA A 68 -17.05 37.52 22.22
C ALA A 68 -16.94 38.93 22.80
N LEU A 69 -16.02 39.76 22.27
CA LEU A 69 -15.88 41.16 22.66
C LEU A 69 -17.17 41.96 22.42
N LEU A 70 -17.84 41.78 21.28
CA LEU A 70 -19.11 42.44 20.99
C LEU A 70 -20.22 42.03 21.97
N VAL A 71 -20.29 40.75 22.36
CA VAL A 71 -21.25 40.25 23.34
C VAL A 71 -21.00 40.88 24.72
N GLU A 72 -19.73 40.97 25.12
CA GLU A 72 -19.31 41.57 26.40
C GLU A 72 -19.65 43.07 26.45
N ASP A 73 -19.23 43.84 25.43
CA ASP A 73 -19.42 45.29 25.40
C ASP A 73 -20.89 45.70 25.24
N SER A 74 -21.74 44.82 24.69
CA SER A 74 -23.17 45.05 24.51
C SER A 74 -24.06 44.48 25.63
N ALA A 75 -23.47 43.84 26.65
CA ALA A 75 -24.21 43.24 27.75
C ALA A 75 -25.10 44.25 28.50
N SER A 76 -24.65 45.50 28.60
CA SER A 76 -25.37 46.59 29.28
C SER A 76 -26.45 47.25 28.40
N SER A 77 -26.64 46.81 27.15
CA SER A 77 -27.54 47.46 26.18
C SER A 77 -28.95 46.87 26.12
N GLY A 78 -29.26 45.82 26.90
CA GLY A 78 -30.61 45.27 27.03
C GLY A 78 -31.25 44.78 25.72
N LEU A 79 -30.43 44.31 24.77
CA LEU A 79 -30.83 43.94 23.42
C LEU A 79 -31.77 42.71 23.38
N ASP A 80 -31.77 41.92 24.44
CA ASP A 80 -32.60 40.72 24.63
C ASP A 80 -34.10 41.04 24.73
N ARG A 81 -34.44 42.26 25.15
CA ARG A 81 -35.81 42.76 25.36
C ARG A 81 -36.33 43.64 24.22
N ASP A 82 -35.51 43.90 23.20
CA ASP A 82 -35.86 44.78 22.10
C ASP A 82 -36.64 44.01 21.01
N SER A 83 -37.95 44.26 20.95
CA SER A 83 -38.86 43.60 20.00
C SER A 83 -38.63 44.04 18.55
N GLU A 84 -38.14 45.26 18.32
CA GLU A 84 -37.87 45.76 16.97
C GLU A 84 -36.58 45.15 16.42
N LEU A 85 -35.54 45.06 17.27
CA LEU A 85 -34.33 44.32 16.91
C LEU A 85 -34.62 42.83 16.66
N ALA A 86 -35.51 42.23 17.45
CA ALA A 86 -35.91 40.83 17.26
C ALA A 86 -36.51 40.58 15.86
N ARG A 87 -37.42 41.46 15.42
CA ARG A 87 -38.04 41.40 14.08
C ARG A 87 -37.03 41.60 12.96
N LEU A 88 -36.10 42.54 13.11
CA LEU A 88 -35.05 42.77 12.12
C LEU A 88 -34.17 41.53 11.94
N ILE A 89 -33.75 40.90 13.05
CA ILE A 89 -32.94 39.68 13.00
C ILE A 89 -33.71 38.48 12.45
N GLU A 90 -34.99 38.34 12.77
CA GLU A 90 -35.83 37.27 12.21
C GLU A 90 -36.00 37.42 10.70
N SER A 91 -36.23 38.64 10.21
CA SER A 91 -36.28 38.92 8.77
C SER A 91 -34.93 38.68 8.08
N LEU A 92 -33.82 39.04 8.73
CA LEU A 92 -32.47 38.74 8.23
C LEU A 92 -32.20 37.23 8.19
N ALA A 93 -32.59 36.50 9.25
CA ALA A 93 -32.42 35.05 9.33
C ALA A 93 -33.20 34.30 8.25
N ALA A 94 -34.42 34.74 7.94
CA ALA A 94 -35.25 34.15 6.88
C ALA A 94 -34.64 34.30 5.47
N LEU A 95 -33.79 35.32 5.26
CA LEU A 95 -33.12 35.57 3.99
C LEU A 95 -31.77 34.85 3.85
N LEU A 96 -31.21 34.35 4.96
CA LEU A 96 -29.95 33.62 4.94
C LEU A 96 -30.19 32.14 4.59
N PRO A 97 -29.29 31.49 3.83
CA PRO A 97 -29.33 30.04 3.69
C PRO A 97 -29.21 29.41 5.09
N PRO A 98 -29.88 28.26 5.34
CA PRO A 98 -29.81 27.59 6.63
C PRO A 98 -28.35 27.39 7.00
N MET A 99 -27.92 27.98 8.13
CA MET A 99 -26.55 27.89 8.61
C MET A 99 -26.15 26.43 8.64
N ALA A 100 -25.11 26.09 7.88
CA ALA A 100 -24.72 24.72 7.64
C ALA A 100 -24.56 23.96 8.95
N ASN A 101 -25.45 23.00 9.19
CA ASN A 101 -25.18 21.90 10.10
C ASN A 101 -23.79 21.36 9.75
N THR A 102 -22.93 21.20 10.77
CA THR A 102 -21.61 20.60 10.62
C THR A 102 -21.73 19.32 9.79
N VAL A 103 -21.29 19.37 8.54
CA VAL A 103 -21.33 18.20 7.67
C VAL A 103 -20.22 17.28 8.17
N ASN A 104 -20.60 16.23 8.91
CA ASN A 104 -19.69 15.13 9.21
C ASN A 104 -19.33 14.44 7.89
N GLN A 105 -18.27 14.88 7.23
CA GLN A 105 -17.74 14.23 6.05
C GLN A 105 -16.89 13.03 6.47
N ASN A 106 -17.45 11.83 6.33
CA ASN A 106 -16.70 10.60 6.54
C ASN A 106 -15.98 10.21 5.24
N VAL A 107 -14.70 10.55 5.15
CA VAL A 107 -13.87 10.25 3.97
C VAL A 107 -13.11 8.94 4.21
N ARG A 108 -13.54 7.86 3.54
CA ARG A 108 -12.86 6.56 3.59
C ARG A 108 -11.88 6.43 2.42
N MET A 109 -10.59 6.44 2.72
CA MET A 109 -9.53 6.24 1.72
C MET A 109 -8.75 4.94 1.97
N ASN A 110 -8.57 4.14 0.93
CA ASN A 110 -7.72 2.94 0.95
C ASN A 110 -6.49 3.21 0.06
N GLY A 111 -5.28 3.09 0.60
CA GLY A 111 -4.04 3.37 -0.16
C GLY A 111 -2.79 3.54 0.72
N CYS A 112 -1.66 3.87 0.09
CA CYS A 112 -0.40 4.24 0.76
C CYS A 112 -0.06 5.70 0.45
N ARG A 113 0.46 6.47 1.42
CA ARG A 113 0.80 7.91 1.31
C ARG A 113 -0.40 8.84 1.04
N ASN A 114 -1.52 8.62 1.71
CA ASN A 114 -2.68 9.49 1.57
C ASN A 114 -2.41 10.84 2.25
N VAL A 115 -2.70 11.93 1.53
CA VAL A 115 -2.64 13.30 2.04
C VAL A 115 -4.06 13.85 2.00
N VAL A 116 -4.61 14.18 3.17
CA VAL A 116 -5.93 14.81 3.28
C VAL A 116 -5.72 16.25 3.72
N GLN A 117 -6.22 17.19 2.91
CA GLN A 117 -6.25 18.61 3.23
C GLN A 117 -7.63 18.95 3.77
N VAL A 118 -7.71 19.32 5.04
CA VAL A 118 -8.96 19.77 5.66
C VAL A 118 -9.07 21.29 5.52
N ALA A 119 -10.29 21.82 5.39
CA ALA A 119 -10.54 23.26 5.43
C ALA A 119 -10.01 23.81 6.78
N GLY A 120 -8.92 24.57 6.73
CA GLY A 120 -8.16 24.98 7.93
C GLY A 120 -6.63 24.95 7.79
N ARG A 121 -6.09 24.45 6.67
CA ARG A 121 -4.64 24.30 6.38
C ARG A 121 -3.90 23.21 7.18
N ASP A 122 -4.58 22.41 7.98
CA ASP A 122 -3.97 21.25 8.62
C ASP A 122 -3.81 20.09 7.63
N LEU A 123 -2.55 19.71 7.36
CA LEU A 123 -2.20 18.52 6.59
C LEU A 123 -2.08 17.32 7.53
N ILE A 124 -3.04 16.39 7.46
CA ILE A 124 -2.93 15.11 8.18
C ILE A 124 -2.17 14.12 7.29
N ARG A 125 -0.92 13.84 7.66
CA ARG A 125 -0.14 12.72 7.08
C ARG A 125 -0.47 11.45 7.83
N THR A 126 -1.13 10.51 7.17
CA THR A 126 -1.43 9.20 7.75
C THR A 126 -0.33 8.20 7.37
N GLU A 127 0.33 7.63 8.38
CA GLU A 127 1.26 6.52 8.18
C GLU A 127 0.55 5.17 8.37
N LYS A 128 0.89 4.21 7.51
CA LYS A 128 0.29 2.88 7.53
C LYS A 128 0.80 2.10 8.74
N VAL A 129 -0.04 1.96 9.77
CA VAL A 129 0.26 1.07 10.91
C VAL A 129 0.05 -0.39 10.50
N ILE A 130 1.13 -1.07 10.12
CA ILE A 130 1.10 -2.52 9.83
C ILE A 130 1.37 -3.27 11.13
N ARG A 131 0.32 -3.81 11.77
CA ARG A 131 0.49 -4.77 12.87
C ARG A 131 0.93 -6.10 12.29
N ARG A 132 2.18 -6.51 12.53
CA ARG A 132 2.71 -7.82 12.13
C ARG A 132 2.67 -8.75 13.35
N ASN A 133 1.99 -9.89 13.24
CA ASN A 133 2.08 -10.93 14.27
C ASN A 133 3.47 -11.57 14.19
N THR A 134 4.25 -11.47 15.26
CA THR A 134 5.56 -12.11 15.35
C THR A 134 5.37 -13.60 15.55
N ILE A 135 5.72 -14.38 14.53
CA ILE A 135 5.73 -15.84 14.61
C ILE A 135 7.10 -16.24 15.17
N THR A 136 7.13 -16.84 16.36
CA THR A 136 8.36 -17.38 16.97
C THR A 136 8.46 -18.88 16.67
N PRO A 137 9.41 -19.32 15.82
CA PRO A 137 9.61 -20.75 15.55
C PRO A 137 10.23 -21.43 16.78
N ASP A 138 9.67 -22.58 17.14
CA ASP A 138 10.17 -23.46 18.21
C ASP A 138 11.13 -24.55 17.67
N GLU A 139 11.77 -25.35 18.54
CA GLU A 139 12.80 -26.36 18.22
C GLU A 139 12.37 -27.45 17.22
N ARG A 140 11.05 -27.66 17.05
CA ARG A 140 10.47 -28.61 16.08
C ARG A 140 10.58 -28.13 14.63
N HIS A 141 10.88 -26.85 14.44
CA HIS A 141 10.95 -26.20 13.13
C HIS A 141 12.39 -26.15 12.61
N LEU A 142 12.57 -25.51 11.46
CA LEU A 142 13.87 -25.38 10.81
C LEU A 142 14.92 -24.71 11.70
N THR A 143 16.13 -25.28 11.73
CA THR A 143 17.28 -24.65 12.38
C THR A 143 17.68 -23.35 11.67
N VAL A 144 18.53 -22.52 12.29
CA VAL A 144 19.05 -21.29 11.66
C VAL A 144 19.73 -21.61 10.32
N GLU A 145 20.62 -22.60 10.29
CA GLU A 145 21.34 -23.02 9.08
C GLU A 145 20.41 -23.51 7.97
N GLN A 146 19.42 -24.32 8.33
CA GLN A 146 18.42 -24.79 7.37
C GLN A 146 17.59 -23.65 6.78
N ARG A 147 17.26 -22.64 7.59
CA ARG A 147 16.54 -21.44 7.15
C ARG A 147 17.37 -20.61 6.18
N GLU A 148 18.65 -20.39 6.47
CA GLU A 148 19.54 -19.66 5.55
C GLU A 148 19.66 -20.39 4.22
N ARG A 149 19.82 -21.72 4.23
CA ARG A 149 19.91 -22.49 2.99
C ARG A 149 18.63 -22.43 2.15
N ILE A 150 17.46 -22.46 2.80
CA ILE A 150 16.18 -22.25 2.12
C ILE A 150 16.08 -20.83 1.57
N ARG A 151 16.54 -19.82 2.33
CA ARG A 151 16.52 -18.42 1.90
C ARG A 151 17.39 -18.19 0.66
N GLU A 152 18.58 -18.77 0.59
CA GLU A 152 19.47 -18.69 -0.58
C GLU A 152 18.79 -19.23 -1.84
N VAL A 153 18.25 -20.45 -1.78
CA VAL A 153 17.58 -21.08 -2.93
C VAL A 153 16.27 -20.34 -3.26
N ALA A 154 15.58 -19.81 -2.26
CA ALA A 154 14.39 -18.99 -2.44
C ALA A 154 14.73 -17.66 -3.14
N GLY A 155 15.88 -17.04 -2.84
CA GLY A 155 16.37 -15.85 -3.52
C GLY A 155 16.62 -16.10 -5.01
N GLU A 156 17.34 -17.17 -5.33
CA GLU A 156 17.57 -17.55 -6.74
C GLU A 156 16.28 -17.80 -7.52
N LEU A 157 15.23 -18.31 -6.85
CA LEU A 157 13.91 -18.49 -7.45
C LEU A 157 13.14 -17.17 -7.53
N ALA A 158 13.23 -16.32 -6.51
CA ALA A 158 12.59 -15.01 -6.46
C ALA A 158 13.09 -14.10 -7.58
N ASP A 159 14.39 -14.13 -7.89
CA ASP A 159 14.97 -13.39 -9.01
C ASP A 159 14.38 -13.81 -10.37
N ARG A 160 14.03 -15.10 -10.51
CA ARG A 160 13.42 -15.65 -11.73
C ARG A 160 11.93 -15.36 -11.84
N LEU A 161 11.28 -15.19 -10.70
CA LEU A 161 9.86 -14.82 -10.58
C LEU A 161 9.66 -13.31 -10.46
N ALA A 162 10.72 -12.54 -10.63
CA ALA A 162 10.66 -11.09 -10.68
C ALA A 162 9.71 -10.63 -11.79
N GLY A 163 8.91 -9.62 -11.47
CA GLY A 163 8.01 -8.99 -12.44
C GLY A 163 8.75 -8.08 -13.41
N ASP A 164 8.00 -7.30 -14.18
CA ASP A 164 8.55 -6.39 -15.20
C ASP A 164 9.52 -5.34 -14.61
N GLU A 165 9.31 -4.95 -13.35
CA GLU A 165 10.20 -4.04 -12.61
C GLU A 165 11.54 -4.67 -12.19
N GLY A 166 11.67 -5.99 -12.37
CA GLY A 166 12.91 -6.72 -12.17
C GLY A 166 13.29 -7.04 -10.72
N GLU A 167 12.48 -6.63 -9.74
CA GLU A 167 12.68 -6.93 -8.32
C GLU A 167 12.39 -8.40 -7.98
N ALA A 168 13.21 -8.97 -7.10
CA ALA A 168 13.08 -10.35 -6.64
C ALA A 168 11.76 -10.61 -5.91
N ASN A 169 10.94 -11.55 -6.41
CA ASN A 169 9.61 -11.81 -5.88
C ASN A 169 9.62 -12.84 -4.73
N PHE A 170 10.21 -12.47 -3.59
CA PHE A 170 10.25 -13.31 -2.39
C PHE A 170 8.84 -13.66 -1.87
N ALA A 171 7.88 -12.76 -2.02
CA ALA A 171 6.50 -12.97 -1.60
C ALA A 171 5.82 -14.11 -2.37
N ALA A 172 6.10 -14.27 -3.66
CA ALA A 172 5.61 -15.42 -4.43
C ALA A 172 6.22 -16.73 -3.90
N VAL A 173 7.54 -16.77 -3.69
CA VAL A 173 8.22 -17.98 -3.20
C VAL A 173 7.72 -18.40 -1.82
N HIS A 174 7.59 -17.45 -0.88
CA HIS A 174 7.05 -17.74 0.45
C HIS A 174 5.62 -18.30 0.38
N ARG A 175 4.75 -17.75 -0.47
CA ARG A 175 3.39 -18.26 -0.67
C ARG A 175 3.38 -19.68 -1.24
N MET A 176 4.32 -20.02 -2.13
CA MET A 176 4.45 -21.38 -2.67
C MET A 176 4.80 -22.38 -1.57
N LEU A 177 5.77 -22.04 -0.71
CA LEU A 177 6.16 -22.87 0.44
C LEU A 177 5.01 -23.02 1.44
N GLN A 178 4.35 -21.92 1.81
CA GLN A 178 3.20 -21.92 2.72
C GLN A 178 2.08 -22.84 2.21
N ARG A 179 1.74 -22.76 0.93
CA ARG A 179 0.70 -23.63 0.32
C ARG A 179 1.12 -25.09 0.26
N ARG A 180 2.38 -25.37 -0.10
CA ARG A 180 2.89 -26.75 -0.22
C ARG A 180 2.92 -27.48 1.12
N PHE A 181 3.34 -26.77 2.17
CA PHE A 181 3.49 -27.34 3.51
C PHE A 181 2.27 -27.07 4.41
N GLN A 182 1.26 -26.34 3.92
CA GLN A 182 0.06 -25.92 4.64
C GLN A 182 0.38 -25.20 5.96
N VAL A 183 1.35 -24.28 5.91
CA VAL A 183 1.83 -23.50 7.06
C VAL A 183 1.59 -22.02 6.87
N ALA A 184 1.34 -21.30 7.97
CA ALA A 184 1.16 -19.85 7.94
C ALA A 184 2.45 -19.09 7.55
N SER A 185 3.61 -19.69 7.83
CA SER A 185 4.93 -19.16 7.45
C SER A 185 5.87 -20.30 7.10
N TYR A 186 6.77 -20.10 6.14
CA TYR A 186 7.80 -21.10 5.82
C TYR A 186 8.75 -21.38 6.99
N LEU A 187 8.81 -20.46 7.97
CA LEU A 187 9.55 -20.65 9.21
C LEU A 187 8.96 -21.77 10.08
N LEU A 188 7.69 -22.11 9.88
CA LEU A 188 6.98 -23.15 10.61
C LEU A 188 7.02 -24.51 9.89
N ILE A 189 7.89 -24.67 8.89
CA ILE A 189 8.10 -25.98 8.27
C ILE A 189 8.79 -26.90 9.29
N PRO A 190 8.29 -28.12 9.53
CA PRO A 190 8.94 -29.08 10.41
C PRO A 190 10.34 -29.45 9.91
N ARG A 191 11.29 -29.66 10.82
CA ARG A 191 12.67 -30.05 10.47
C ARG A 191 12.74 -31.31 9.60
N SER A 192 11.85 -32.28 9.84
CA SER A 192 11.77 -33.52 9.06
C SER A 192 11.44 -33.30 7.59
N ARG A 193 10.82 -32.16 7.24
CA ARG A 193 10.43 -31.81 5.86
C ARG A 193 11.41 -30.86 5.17
N TYR A 194 12.58 -30.64 5.76
CA TYR A 194 13.62 -29.76 5.20
C TYR A 194 14.08 -30.20 3.79
N GLU A 195 14.45 -31.47 3.63
CA GLU A 195 14.92 -32.00 2.34
C GLU A 195 13.82 -31.93 1.27
N GLU A 196 12.57 -32.18 1.66
CA GLU A 196 11.41 -32.02 0.76
C GLU A 196 11.25 -30.56 0.32
N ALA A 197 11.41 -29.60 1.26
CA ALA A 197 11.29 -28.18 0.96
C ALA A 197 12.39 -27.70 0.00
N LEU A 198 13.64 -28.13 0.21
CA LEU A 198 14.73 -27.85 -0.72
C LEU A 198 14.52 -28.49 -2.09
N GLY A 199 14.10 -29.76 -2.12
CA GLY A 199 13.78 -30.47 -3.35
C GLY A 199 12.71 -29.74 -4.16
N PHE A 200 11.64 -29.30 -3.48
CA PHE A 200 10.57 -28.51 -4.08
C PHE A 200 11.08 -27.19 -4.65
N LEU A 201 11.87 -26.42 -3.90
CA LEU A 201 12.41 -25.15 -4.40
C LEU A 201 13.30 -25.35 -5.63
N ARG A 202 14.16 -26.36 -5.63
CA ARG A 202 15.01 -26.72 -6.79
C ARG A 202 14.16 -27.09 -8.00
N GLN A 203 13.10 -27.88 -7.80
CA GLN A 203 12.16 -28.24 -8.86
C GLN A 203 11.47 -27.00 -9.44
N GLN A 204 10.98 -26.10 -8.59
CA GLN A 204 10.34 -24.85 -9.03
C GLN A 204 11.31 -23.94 -9.79
N ARG A 205 12.58 -23.93 -9.39
CA ARG A 205 13.65 -23.22 -10.11
C ARG A 205 13.90 -23.81 -11.50
N ALA A 206 13.78 -25.13 -11.66
CA ALA A 206 13.88 -25.78 -12.98
C ALA A 206 12.66 -25.49 -13.87
N ILE A 207 11.44 -25.45 -13.30
CA ILE A 207 10.20 -25.13 -14.04
C ILE A 207 10.25 -23.68 -14.56
N ASN A 208 10.57 -22.73 -13.67
CA ASN A 208 10.61 -21.30 -14.00
C ASN A 208 11.88 -20.86 -14.73
N ARG A 209 12.69 -21.82 -15.16
CA ARG A 209 13.96 -21.58 -15.83
C ARG A 209 13.80 -20.90 -17.19
N SER A 210 12.70 -21.17 -17.89
CA SER A 210 12.41 -20.56 -19.20
C SER A 210 12.32 -19.03 -19.14
N HIS A 211 11.91 -18.45 -18.02
CA HIS A 211 11.87 -16.99 -17.83
C HIS A 211 13.25 -16.35 -17.94
N LEU A 212 14.33 -17.09 -17.65
CA LEU A 212 15.70 -16.61 -17.82
C LEU A 212 16.11 -16.48 -19.30
N ARG A 213 15.45 -17.18 -20.22
CA ARG A 213 15.88 -17.23 -21.63
C ARG A 213 15.91 -15.84 -22.28
N GLY A 214 14.92 -14.99 -21.97
CA GLY A 214 14.87 -13.61 -22.47
C GLY A 214 15.67 -12.63 -21.62
N ARG A 215 15.56 -12.74 -20.29
CA ARG A 215 16.13 -11.76 -19.35
C ARG A 215 17.64 -11.92 -19.11
N ASN A 216 18.13 -13.15 -19.02
CA ASN A 216 19.54 -13.45 -18.81
C ASN A 216 19.95 -14.77 -19.51
N PRO A 217 20.34 -14.68 -20.81
CA PRO A 217 20.71 -15.85 -21.60
C PRO A 217 21.93 -16.61 -21.05
N VAL A 218 22.88 -15.92 -20.42
CA VAL A 218 24.09 -16.53 -19.85
C VAL A 218 23.73 -17.36 -18.61
N ALA A 219 22.91 -16.82 -17.71
CA ALA A 219 22.40 -17.56 -16.56
C ALA A 219 21.56 -18.77 -16.99
N TYR A 220 20.78 -18.63 -18.07
CA TYR A 220 20.02 -19.72 -18.66
C TYR A 220 20.91 -20.88 -19.15
N GLN A 221 22.04 -20.60 -19.80
CA GLN A 221 23.01 -21.64 -20.21
C GLN A 221 23.75 -22.24 -19.01
N ASN A 222 24.19 -21.42 -18.06
CA ASN A 222 24.92 -21.86 -16.87
C ASN A 222 24.12 -22.83 -16.01
N ASP A 223 22.80 -22.66 -15.92
CA ASP A 223 21.93 -23.62 -15.25
C ASP A 223 21.96 -25.01 -15.94
N PHE A 224 22.26 -25.10 -17.25
CA PHE A 224 22.22 -26.37 -17.99
C PHE A 224 23.52 -27.09 -17.73
N TYR A 225 24.65 -26.37 -17.79
CA TYR A 225 25.93 -26.92 -17.37
C TYR A 225 25.85 -27.47 -15.95
N ARG A 226 25.29 -26.70 -15.00
CA ARG A 226 25.13 -27.16 -13.61
C ARG A 226 24.24 -28.41 -13.51
N ALA A 227 23.11 -28.45 -14.20
CA ALA A 227 22.19 -29.59 -14.17
C ALA A 227 22.80 -30.86 -14.82
N ILE A 228 23.42 -30.69 -15.99
CA ILE A 228 24.10 -31.75 -16.75
C ILE A 228 25.22 -32.36 -15.92
N PHE A 229 26.12 -31.53 -15.36
CA PHE A 229 27.24 -32.03 -14.56
C PHE A 229 26.81 -32.53 -13.16
N ALA A 230 25.67 -32.09 -12.63
CA ALA A 230 25.10 -32.71 -11.44
C ALA A 230 24.61 -34.14 -11.75
N GLY A 231 23.83 -34.32 -12.82
CA GLY A 231 23.38 -35.64 -13.25
C GLY A 231 24.53 -36.57 -13.64
N ALA A 232 25.52 -36.04 -14.36
CA ALA A 232 26.73 -36.80 -14.70
C ALA A 232 27.47 -37.30 -13.47
N ARG A 233 27.62 -36.48 -12.42
CA ARG A 233 28.24 -36.91 -11.15
C ARG A 233 27.45 -38.01 -10.46
N GLU A 234 26.13 -37.98 -10.50
CA GLU A 234 25.30 -39.07 -9.96
C GLU A 234 25.46 -40.38 -10.73
N LEU A 235 25.67 -40.30 -12.04
CA LEU A 235 25.96 -41.45 -12.91
C LEU A 235 27.42 -41.92 -12.84
N GLY A 236 28.27 -41.23 -12.06
CA GLY A 236 29.70 -41.49 -11.99
C GLY A 236 30.45 -41.12 -13.28
N TRP A 237 29.87 -40.26 -14.12
CA TRP A 237 30.45 -39.90 -15.41
C TRP A 237 31.51 -38.81 -15.30
N GLY A 238 32.62 -39.00 -16.01
CA GLY A 238 33.63 -37.97 -16.25
C GLY A 238 33.26 -36.99 -17.37
N GLY A 239 33.98 -35.87 -17.47
CA GLY A 239 33.70 -34.84 -18.48
C GLY A 239 33.70 -35.36 -19.93
N GLN A 240 34.66 -36.22 -20.29
CA GLN A 240 34.72 -36.84 -21.63
C GLN A 240 33.52 -37.73 -21.93
N GLN A 241 33.01 -38.45 -20.92
CA GLN A 241 31.84 -39.32 -21.09
C GLN A 241 30.58 -38.49 -21.36
N VAL A 242 30.44 -37.33 -20.70
CA VAL A 242 29.36 -36.38 -20.97
C VAL A 242 29.41 -35.88 -22.42
N TYR A 243 30.59 -35.56 -22.94
CA TYR A 243 30.74 -35.07 -24.32
C TYR A 243 30.47 -36.16 -25.37
N ARG A 244 30.93 -37.38 -25.12
CA ARG A 244 30.62 -38.54 -25.96
C ARG A 244 29.11 -38.80 -25.99
N PHE A 245 28.47 -38.82 -24.82
CA PHE A 245 27.02 -39.01 -24.70
C PHE A 245 26.24 -37.90 -25.41
N ALA A 246 26.71 -36.65 -25.30
CA ALA A 246 26.10 -35.52 -26.00
C ALA A 246 26.18 -35.69 -27.53
N THR A 247 27.34 -36.08 -28.05
CA THR A 247 27.55 -36.29 -29.49
C THR A 247 26.62 -37.38 -30.03
N GLU A 248 26.52 -38.50 -29.30
CA GLU A 248 25.69 -39.65 -29.67
C GLU A 248 24.19 -39.31 -29.61
N LYS A 249 23.69 -38.78 -28.49
CA LYS A 249 22.25 -38.54 -28.31
C LYS A 249 21.72 -37.35 -29.11
N LEU A 250 22.57 -36.37 -29.41
CA LEU A 250 22.18 -35.22 -30.22
C LEU A 250 22.43 -35.42 -31.72
N ASN A 251 22.94 -36.60 -32.15
CA ASN A 251 23.26 -36.94 -33.53
C ASN A 251 24.13 -35.86 -34.22
N LEU A 252 25.16 -35.37 -33.52
CA LEU A 252 26.03 -34.31 -34.04
C LEU A 252 27.04 -34.89 -35.02
N LYS A 253 27.25 -34.19 -36.14
CA LYS A 253 28.21 -34.60 -37.18
C LYS A 253 29.67 -34.53 -36.71
N THR A 254 29.95 -33.69 -35.71
CA THR A 254 31.29 -33.48 -35.15
C THR A 254 31.24 -33.77 -33.66
N ALA A 255 32.28 -34.44 -33.15
CA ALA A 255 32.44 -34.66 -31.72
C ALA A 255 32.58 -33.32 -30.99
N VAL A 256 31.77 -33.15 -29.94
CA VAL A 256 31.75 -31.91 -29.16
C VAL A 256 32.95 -31.90 -28.22
N ALA A 257 33.83 -30.90 -28.32
CA ALA A 257 34.95 -30.74 -27.39
C ALA A 257 34.53 -29.99 -26.12
N SER A 258 33.48 -29.18 -26.21
CA SER A 258 32.97 -28.36 -25.12
C SER A 258 31.45 -28.16 -25.21
N LEU A 259 30.75 -28.25 -24.08
CA LEU A 259 29.30 -27.96 -24.03
C LEU A 259 28.97 -26.50 -24.43
N LYS A 260 29.96 -25.60 -24.47
CA LYS A 260 29.77 -24.22 -24.94
C LYS A 260 29.51 -24.13 -26.45
N GLU A 261 29.86 -25.16 -27.22
CA GLU A 261 29.56 -25.26 -28.64
C GLU A 261 28.08 -25.57 -28.90
N LEU A 262 27.35 -26.01 -27.87
CA LEU A 262 25.95 -26.38 -27.98
C LEU A 262 25.03 -25.17 -27.78
N GLY A 263 24.04 -25.05 -28.67
CA GLY A 263 23.00 -24.05 -28.55
C GLY A 263 22.04 -24.30 -27.37
N PRO A 264 21.24 -23.30 -26.97
CA PRO A 264 20.34 -23.43 -25.81
C PRO A 264 19.28 -24.53 -25.95
N VAL A 265 18.88 -24.86 -27.18
CA VAL A 265 17.92 -25.94 -27.49
C VAL A 265 18.58 -27.32 -27.32
N GLN A 266 19.82 -27.45 -27.78
CA GLN A 266 20.60 -28.69 -27.65
C GLN A 266 20.94 -28.97 -26.19
N LEU A 267 21.34 -27.95 -25.42
CA LEU A 267 21.58 -28.06 -23.98
C LEU A 267 20.33 -28.52 -23.23
N LYS A 268 19.15 -28.02 -23.60
CA LYS A 268 17.87 -28.46 -23.03
C LYS A 268 17.57 -29.92 -23.34
N ALA A 269 17.80 -30.35 -24.58
CA ALA A 269 17.61 -31.75 -24.97
C ALA A 269 18.57 -32.67 -24.21
N LEU A 270 19.85 -32.31 -24.14
CA LEU A 270 20.89 -33.06 -23.43
C LEU A 270 20.58 -33.21 -21.94
N ASP A 271 20.23 -32.13 -21.25
CA ASP A 271 19.79 -32.19 -19.85
C ASP A 271 18.60 -33.15 -19.70
N GLY A 272 17.61 -33.06 -20.58
CA GLY A 272 16.48 -34.00 -20.60
C GLY A 272 16.89 -35.48 -20.75
N PHE A 273 17.87 -35.78 -21.59
CA PHE A 273 18.39 -37.15 -21.75
C PHE A 273 19.15 -37.62 -20.51
N ILE A 274 20.03 -36.79 -19.94
CA ILE A 274 20.79 -37.15 -18.74
C ILE A 274 19.85 -37.37 -17.55
N GLN A 275 18.84 -36.53 -17.37
CA GLN A 275 17.88 -36.71 -16.28
C GLN A 275 17.05 -38.00 -16.43
N ARG A 276 16.81 -38.47 -17.66
CA ARG A 276 16.18 -39.78 -17.87
C ARG A 276 17.09 -40.93 -17.43
N GLU A 277 18.37 -40.87 -17.79
CA GLU A 277 19.37 -41.86 -17.34
C GLU A 277 19.57 -41.85 -15.81
N VAL A 278 19.57 -40.67 -15.20
CA VAL A 278 19.61 -40.57 -13.73
C VAL A 278 18.39 -41.24 -13.10
N ARG A 279 17.20 -41.04 -13.67
CA ARG A 279 15.96 -41.67 -13.17
C ARG A 279 15.99 -43.19 -13.31
N THR A 280 16.47 -43.72 -14.43
CA THR A 280 16.57 -45.18 -14.63
C THR A 280 17.56 -45.80 -13.65
N VAL A 281 18.71 -45.16 -13.42
CA VAL A 281 19.68 -45.61 -12.41
C VAL A 281 19.12 -45.54 -11.00
N ARG A 282 18.45 -44.44 -10.63
CA ARG A 282 17.81 -44.31 -9.30
C ARG A 282 16.73 -45.38 -9.07
N ALA A 283 15.83 -45.57 -10.03
CA ALA A 283 14.80 -46.60 -9.95
C ALA A 283 15.40 -48.01 -9.81
N SER A 284 16.50 -48.29 -10.52
CA SER A 284 17.20 -49.57 -10.42
C SER A 284 17.87 -49.75 -9.05
N ARG A 285 18.41 -48.68 -8.47
CA ARG A 285 19.03 -48.67 -7.14
C ARG A 285 18.00 -48.89 -6.03
N ASP A 286 16.84 -48.26 -6.14
CA ASP A 286 15.75 -48.39 -5.17
C ASP A 286 15.19 -49.83 -5.17
N LEU A 287 15.07 -50.46 -6.34
CA LEU A 287 14.69 -51.87 -6.47
C LEU A 287 15.74 -52.81 -5.88
N ALA A 288 17.03 -52.55 -6.10
CA ALA A 288 18.13 -53.35 -5.54
C ALA A 288 18.27 -53.17 -4.01
N GLY A 289 17.96 -51.99 -3.48
CA GLY A 289 17.94 -51.71 -2.04
C GLY A 289 16.77 -52.36 -1.31
N ALA A 290 15.61 -52.47 -1.96
CA ALA A 290 14.44 -53.17 -1.40
C ALA A 290 14.56 -54.70 -1.40
N ALA A 291 15.49 -55.28 -2.19
CA ALA A 291 15.69 -56.72 -2.32
C ALA A 291 16.69 -57.33 -1.32
N LYS A 292 17.22 -56.55 -0.37
CA LYS A 292 17.91 -57.08 0.81
C LYS A 292 16.98 -57.02 2.03
N PRO A 293 16.18 -58.08 2.30
CA PRO A 293 15.70 -58.32 3.64
C PRO A 293 16.85 -58.92 4.46
N ASP A 294 16.97 -58.45 5.70
CA ASP A 294 17.71 -59.14 6.77
C ASP A 294 17.12 -60.54 7.03
#